data_AF-A0A318KQN1-F1
#
_entry.id   AF-A0A318KQN1-F1
#
_cell.length_a   1.000
_cell.length_b   1.000
_cell.length_c   1.000
_cell.angle_alpha   90.00
_cell.angle_beta   90.00
_cell.angle_gamma   90.00
#
_symmetry.space_group_name_H-M   'P 1'
#
loop_
_entity.id
_entity.type
_entity.pdbx_description
1 polymer ?
#
loop_
_entity_poly.entity_id
_entity_poly.type
_entity_poly.pdbx_seq_one_letter_code
_entity_poly.pdbx_strand_id
1 'polypeptide(L)'
;MLIQSIVGVICGGLALLLLIYCILMLCEKGPIFTNRFIWSSEAEKKTFDKKAEYRLASIVYGTLALFFALETIYVFTLDMRILIVGFSLIGLLFIYLIINAVKSQRKR
;
A
#
# COMPACT_ATOMS: atom_id res chain seq x y z
N MET A 1 -17.17 17.46 -15.53
CA MET A 1 -17.94 17.36 -14.28
C MET A 1 -18.40 15.93 -13.97
N LEU A 2 -19.35 15.32 -14.71
CA LEU A 2 -19.82 13.96 -14.38
C LEU A 2 -18.71 12.90 -14.31
N ILE A 3 -17.83 12.85 -15.31
CA ILE A 3 -16.71 11.90 -15.36
C ILE A 3 -15.74 12.13 -14.20
N GLN A 4 -15.40 13.39 -13.90
CA GLN A 4 -14.52 13.74 -12.78
C GLN A 4 -15.10 13.28 -11.44
N SER A 5 -16.40 13.50 -11.22
CA SER A 5 -17.05 13.04 -9.99
C SER A 5 -17.03 11.52 -9.86
N ILE A 6 -17.27 10.79 -10.95
CA ILE A 6 -17.21 9.31 -10.94
C ILE A 6 -15.79 8.84 -10.59
N VAL A 7 -14.77 9.38 -11.27
CA VAL A 7 -13.37 9.01 -11.00
C VAL A 7 -12.98 9.37 -9.57
N GLY A 8 -13.33 10.56 -9.09
CA GLY A 8 -13.04 11.00 -7.73
C GLY A 8 -13.68 10.10 -6.66
N VAL A 9 -14.93 9.67 -6.86
CA VAL A 9 -15.61 8.74 -5.95
C VAL A 9 -14.93 7.37 -5.94
N ILE A 10 -14.51 6.87 -7.11
CA ILE A 10 -13.80 5.58 -7.21
C ILE A 10 -12.45 5.66 -6.49
N CYS A 11 -11.65 6.70 -6.75
CA CYS A 11 -10.37 6.93 -6.08
C CYS A 11 -10.54 7.08 -4.57
N GLY A 12 -11.54 7.85 -4.12
CA GLY A 12 -11.82 8.05 -2.70
C GLY A 12 -12.28 6.77 -2.02
N GLY A 13 -13.13 5.99 -2.68
CA GLY A 13 -13.56 4.68 -2.20
C GLY A 13 -12.40 3.70 -2.05
N LEU A 14 -11.51 3.63 -3.05
CA LEU A 14 -10.29 2.82 -2.99
C LEU A 14 -9.37 3.27 -1.85
N ALA A 15 -9.18 4.57 -1.68
CA ALA A 15 -8.38 5.11 -0.58
C ALA A 15 -8.91 4.66 0.78
N LEU A 16 -10.22 4.72 1.00
CA LEU A 16 -10.85 4.28 2.24
C LEU A 16 -10.70 2.78 2.48
N LEU A 17 -10.95 1.95 1.47
CA LEU A 17 -10.80 0.49 1.58
C LEU A 17 -9.35 0.10 1.93
N LEU A 18 -8.38 0.71 1.25
CA LEU A 18 -6.95 0.49 1.50
C LEU A 18 -6.54 0.99 2.88
N LEU A 19 -7.10 2.11 3.35
CA LEU A 19 -6.84 2.64 4.67
C LEU A 19 -7.38 1.72 5.77
N ILE A 20 -8.61 1.21 5.62
CA ILE A 20 -9.19 0.22 6.54
C ILE A 20 -8.30 -1.03 6.59
N TYR A 21 -7.87 -1.53 5.43
CA TYR A 21 -6.97 -2.68 5.38
C TYR A 21 -5.62 -2.38 6.05
N CYS A 22 -5.04 -1.20 5.82
CA CYS A 22 -3.82 -0.75 6.48
C CYS A 22 -3.96 -0.74 8.02
N ILE A 23 -5.07 -0.21 8.54
CA ILE A 23 -5.36 -0.19 9.98
C ILE A 23 -5.44 -1.62 10.53
N LEU A 24 -6.09 -2.54 9.83
CA LEU A 24 -6.12 -3.95 10.23
C LEU A 24 -4.70 -4.55 10.27
N MET A 25 -3.86 -4.26 9.28
CA MET A 25 -2.47 -4.73 9.25
C MET A 25 -1.63 -4.12 10.38
N LEU A 26 -1.81 -2.84 10.71
CA LEU A 26 -1.15 -2.19 11.85
C LEU A 26 -1.56 -2.80 13.19
N CYS A 27 -2.82 -3.24 13.29
CA CYS A 27 -3.34 -3.99 14.43
C CYS A 27 -2.96 -5.48 14.40
N GLU A 28 -2.12 -5.92 13.45
CA GLU A 28 -1.72 -7.32 13.24
C GLU A 28 -2.93 -8.27 13.08
N LYS A 29 -4.01 -7.78 12.48
CA LYS A 29 -5.28 -8.49 12.30
C LYS A 29 -5.56 -8.80 10.84
N GLY A 30 -6.22 -9.95 10.61
CA GLY A 30 -6.71 -10.33 9.29
C GLY A 30 -5.66 -10.98 8.38
N PRO A 31 -6.06 -11.35 7.16
CA PRO A 31 -5.18 -12.05 6.21
C PRO A 31 -4.11 -11.12 5.62
N ILE A 32 -2.88 -11.61 5.54
CA ILE A 32 -1.75 -10.89 4.94
C ILE A 32 -1.76 -11.12 3.43
N PHE A 33 -1.94 -10.05 2.66
CA PHE A 33 -1.93 -10.09 1.19
C PHE A 33 -0.59 -9.64 0.59
N THR A 34 0.54 -10.07 1.16
CA THR A 34 1.84 -9.87 0.51
C THR A 34 2.08 -10.98 -0.50
N ASN A 35 2.63 -10.65 -1.67
CA ASN A 35 2.97 -11.63 -2.71
C ASN A 35 3.79 -12.80 -2.17
N ARG A 36 4.75 -12.51 -1.29
CA ARG A 36 5.59 -13.51 -0.62
C ARG A 36 4.77 -14.48 0.23
N PHE A 37 3.81 -13.97 1.00
CA PHE A 37 2.98 -14.79 1.87
C PHE A 37 1.97 -15.62 1.07
N ILE A 38 1.33 -15.04 0.05
CA ILE A 38 0.33 -15.72 -0.78
C ILE A 38 0.94 -16.90 -1.55
N TRP A 39 2.12 -16.73 -2.16
CA TRP A 39 2.74 -17.78 -2.99
C TRP A 39 3.63 -18.76 -2.23
N SER A 40 3.81 -18.58 -0.93
CA SER A 40 4.59 -19.50 -0.10
C SER A 40 3.81 -20.77 0.26
N SER A 41 4.53 -21.88 0.45
CA SER A 41 3.95 -23.12 0.95
C SER A 41 3.55 -23.01 2.43
N GLU A 42 2.63 -23.85 2.91
CA GLU A 42 2.24 -23.87 4.33
C GLU A 42 3.43 -24.15 5.29
N ALA A 43 4.43 -24.90 4.84
CA ALA A 43 5.66 -25.13 5.60
C ALA A 43 6.51 -23.84 5.69
N GLU A 44 6.65 -23.09 4.60
CA GLU A 44 7.34 -21.80 4.60
C GLU A 44 6.59 -20.74 5.42
N LYS A 45 5.26 -20.71 5.37
CA LYS A 45 4.43 -19.77 6.15
C LYS A 45 4.67 -19.89 7.65
N LYS A 46 4.94 -21.10 8.16
CA LYS A 46 5.27 -21.34 9.58
C LYS A 46 6.61 -20.73 10.00
N THR A 47 7.51 -20.48 9.05
CA THR A 47 8.83 -19.89 9.30
C THR A 47 8.85 -18.36 9.16
N PHE A 48 7.77 -17.74 8.67
CA PHE A 48 7.72 -16.28 8.53
C PHE A 48 7.54 -15.57 9.86
N ASP A 49 8.29 -14.48 10.02
CA ASP A 49 7.99 -13.45 11.00
C ASP A 49 6.73 -12.70 10.56
N LYS A 50 5.57 -13.15 11.07
CA LYS A 50 4.26 -12.55 10.77
C LYS A 50 4.22 -11.05 11.07
N LYS A 51 4.93 -10.61 12.10
CA LYS A 51 4.97 -9.19 12.49
C LYS A 51 5.68 -8.36 11.43
N ALA A 52 6.79 -8.86 10.90
CA ALA A 52 7.49 -8.21 9.79
C ALA A 52 6.61 -8.13 8.52
N GLU A 53 5.84 -9.19 8.24
CA GLU A 53 4.92 -9.20 7.09
C GLU A 53 3.72 -8.25 7.28
N TYR A 54 3.12 -8.18 8.47
CA TYR A 54 2.08 -7.18 8.80
C TYR A 54 2.61 -5.74 8.68
N ARG A 55 3.85 -5.49 9.12
CA ARG A 55 4.51 -4.19 8.97
C ARG A 55 4.78 -3.85 7.51
N LEU A 56 5.24 -4.81 6.71
CA LEU A 56 5.44 -4.60 5.28
C LEU A 56 4.11 -4.29 4.58
N ALA A 57 3.07 -5.07 4.88
CA ALA A 57 1.73 -4.86 4.34
C ALA A 57 1.19 -3.48 4.71
N SER A 58 1.21 -3.09 5.99
CA SER A 58 0.72 -1.77 6.42
C SER A 58 1.45 -0.62 5.72
N ILE A 59 2.77 -0.70 5.51
CA ILE A 59 3.51 0.33 4.76
C ILE A 59 3.05 0.40 3.30
N VAL A 60 2.93 -0.74 2.63
CA VAL A 60 2.52 -0.80 1.21
C VAL A 60 1.09 -0.29 1.04
N TYR A 61 0.14 -0.88 1.75
CA TYR A 61 -1.28 -0.54 1.63
C TYR A 61 -1.60 0.85 2.19
N GLY A 62 -0.90 1.30 3.23
CA GLY A 62 -1.00 2.66 3.73
C GLY A 62 -0.49 3.70 2.73
N THR A 63 0.61 3.42 2.05
CA THR A 63 1.13 4.32 1.00
C THR A 63 0.19 4.36 -0.20
N LEU A 64 -0.38 3.22 -0.60
CA LEU A 64 -1.40 3.17 -1.66
C LEU A 64 -2.67 3.92 -1.26
N ALA A 65 -3.13 3.80 -0.01
CA ALA A 65 -4.27 4.55 0.49
C ALA A 65 -4.04 6.06 0.39
N LEU A 66 -2.86 6.52 0.81
CA LEU A 66 -2.46 7.92 0.73
C LEU A 66 -2.35 8.40 -0.73
N PHE A 67 -1.79 7.58 -1.61
CA PHE A 67 -1.72 7.87 -3.04
C PHE A 67 -3.12 8.08 -3.65
N PHE A 68 -4.05 7.15 -3.43
CA PHE A 68 -5.43 7.29 -3.94
C PHE A 68 -6.18 8.47 -3.30
N ALA A 69 -5.89 8.81 -2.04
CA ALA A 69 -6.43 10.00 -1.41
C ALA A 69 -5.93 11.28 -2.09
N LEU A 70 -4.64 11.37 -2.41
CA LEU A 70 -4.08 12.49 -3.17
C LEU A 70 -4.64 12.56 -4.59
N GLU A 71 -4.79 11.43 -5.29
CA GLU A 71 -5.44 11.38 -6.61
C GLU A 71 -6.89 11.88 -6.55
N THR A 72 -7.61 11.57 -5.47
CA THR A 72 -8.97 12.08 -5.26
C THR A 72 -8.97 13.60 -5.17
N ILE A 73 -8.03 14.19 -4.41
CA ILE A 73 -7.91 15.64 -4.28
C ILE A 73 -7.49 16.25 -5.63
N TYR A 74 -6.56 15.63 -6.36
CA TYR A 74 -6.13 16.08 -7.68
C TYR A 74 -7.30 16.11 -8.67
N VAL A 75 -8.17 15.10 -8.70
CA VAL A 75 -9.32 15.05 -9.61
C VAL A 75 -10.26 16.25 -9.44
N PHE A 76 -10.40 16.78 -8.22
CA PHE A 76 -11.26 17.93 -7.92
C PHE A 76 -10.54 19.28 -8.02
N THR A 77 -9.24 19.34 -7.75
CA THR A 77 -8.46 20.59 -7.71
C THR A 77 -7.69 20.87 -9.00
N LEU A 78 -7.36 19.82 -9.76
CA LEU A 78 -6.45 19.83 -10.90
C LEU A 78 -5.05 20.39 -10.58
N ASP A 79 -4.66 20.42 -9.30
CA ASP A 79 -3.35 20.89 -8.87
C ASP A 79 -2.27 19.84 -9.11
N MET A 80 -1.43 20.08 -10.13
CA MET A 80 -0.32 19.21 -10.51
C MET A 80 0.69 18.95 -9.37
N ARG A 81 0.77 19.84 -8.37
CA ARG A 81 1.64 19.63 -7.20
C ARG A 81 1.22 18.39 -6.41
N ILE A 82 -0.09 18.15 -6.30
CA ILE A 82 -0.65 16.99 -5.60
C ILE A 82 -0.28 15.70 -6.32
N LEU A 83 -0.37 15.71 -7.66
CA LEU A 83 0.04 14.59 -8.50
C LEU A 83 1.54 14.27 -8.32
N ILE A 84 2.40 15.30 -8.34
CA ILE A 84 3.84 15.15 -8.13
C ILE A 84 4.14 14.53 -6.76
N VAL A 85 3.46 14.98 -5.70
CA VAL A 85 3.61 14.41 -4.35
C VAL A 85 3.16 12.94 -4.33
N GLY A 86 2.04 12.61 -4.97
CA GLY A 86 1.54 11.25 -5.10
C GLY A 86 2.56 10.32 -5.75
N PHE A 87 3.07 10.66 -6.93
CA PHE A 87 4.08 9.85 -7.61
C PHE A 87 5.41 9.78 -6.84
N SER A 88 5.79 10.85 -6.13
CA SER A 88 6.99 10.85 -5.28
C SER A 88 6.87 9.83 -4.14
N LEU A 89 5.69 9.72 -3.52
CA LEU A 89 5.42 8.70 -2.48
C LEU A 89 5.55 7.28 -3.02
N ILE A 90 5.05 7.02 -4.23
CA ILE A 90 5.20 5.71 -4.89
C ILE A 90 6.68 5.43 -5.17
N GLY A 91 7.45 6.42 -5.64
CA GLY A 91 8.90 6.29 -5.84
C GLY A 91 9.64 5.89 -4.54
N LEU A 92 9.32 6.56 -3.43
CA LEU A 92 9.88 6.23 -2.11
C LEU A 92 9.47 4.82 -1.65
N LEU A 93 8.24 4.40 -1.93
CA LEU A 93 7.78 3.04 -1.63
C LEU A 93 8.60 1.99 -2.39
N PHE A 94 8.88 2.21 -3.68
CA PHE A 94 9.72 1.30 -4.45
C PHE A 94 11.13 1.19 -3.86
N ILE A 95 11.75 2.32 -3.49
CA ILE A 95 13.07 2.31 -2.83
C ILE A 95 13.01 1.49 -1.54
N TYR A 96 11.99 1.71 -0.70
CA TYR A 96 11.79 0.94 0.53
C TYR A 96 11.65 -0.57 0.25
N LEU A 97 10.87 -0.95 -0.76
CA LEU A 97 10.65 -2.35 -1.13
C LEU A 97 11.93 -3.02 -1.63
N ILE A 98 12.74 -2.33 -2.43
CA ILE A 98 14.04 -2.84 -2.90
C ILE A 98 14.97 -3.08 -1.71
N ILE A 99 15.10 -2.11 -0.80
CA ILE A 99 15.92 -2.24 0.41
C ILE A 99 15.43 -3.43 1.25
N ASN A 100 14.12 -3.59 1.41
CA ASN A 100 13.55 -4.68 2.18
C ASN A 100 13.79 -6.05 1.51
N ALA A 101 13.66 -6.13 0.19
CA ALA A 101 13.93 -7.35 -0.57
C ALA A 101 15.40 -7.78 -0.45
N VAL A 102 16.35 -6.84 -0.62
CA VAL A 102 17.79 -7.11 -0.48
C VAL A 102 18.13 -7.57 0.94
N LYS A 103 17.57 -6.92 1.97
CA LYS A 103 17.76 -7.34 3.37
C LYS A 103 17.18 -8.72 3.65
N SER A 104 16.05 -9.07 3.05
CA SER A 104 15.44 -10.39 3.21
C SER A 104 16.25 -11.50 2.56
N GLN A 105 16.92 -11.24 1.43
CA GLN A 105 17.79 -12.23 0.77
C GLN A 105 19.05 -12.50 1.60
N ARG A 106 19.63 -11.46 2.21
CA ARG A 106 20.85 -11.58 3.05
C ARG A 106 20.64 -12.32 4.38
N LYS A 107 19.38 -12.45 4.83
CA LYS A 107 19.01 -13.15 6.07
C LYS A 107 18.64 -14.62 5.85
N ARG A 108 18.40 -15.05 4.60
CA ARG A 108 18.24 -16.45 4.23
C ARG A 108 19.61 -17.08 4.01
#